data_AF-A0A524DP46-F1
#
_entry.id   AF-A0A524DP46-F1
#
_cell.length_a   1.000
_cell.length_b   1.000
_cell.length_c   1.000
_cell.angle_alpha   90.00
_cell.angle_beta   90.00
_cell.angle_gamma   90.00
#
_symmetry.space_group_name_H-M   'P 1'
#
loop_
_entity.id
_entity.type
_entity.pdbx_description
1 polymer ?
#
loop_
_entity_poly.entity_id
_entity_poly.type
_entity_poly.pdbx_seq_one_letter_code
_entity_poly.pdbx_strand_id
1 'polypeptide(L)'
;MREPFTPNQISLDVKNGKLSKLEASELLISLIEGSNEAKTRKKCLEAFEKIELKTEKVFKIIENCLVSDENPLVRSVAAKAIIRNFLKDDLSSLKWAIQHEKSPIVLKTILDLFKDVDNQKYKFLIKEIQKWIEEFASIIGVVPNEAKFILDLEALFAKDRENYEINGATYKYYQILTATKNSKPWLEIKDKHIVGLSLNFYNWKFIKENPEYVDYLLRLIYVNLFLSSFKKLNLIQNKIREVPESISSLNSLEWLDLSRNNILEIPESIGSLISLKKLNLSRNKIREIPESIGSLSLLERLDLRRNKIRKIPESIKNLSSLIELRIDNNKIQTIPDSLKSFLNSLEHFSY
;
A
#
# COMPACT_ATOMS: atom_id res chain seq x y z
N MET A 1 13.41 38.37 15.97
CA MET A 1 12.70 37.79 14.81
C MET A 1 11.81 36.68 15.35
N ARG A 2 10.49 36.71 15.09
CA ARG A 2 9.65 35.55 15.44
C ARG A 2 10.10 34.38 14.58
N GLU A 3 10.26 33.19 15.17
CA GLU A 3 10.49 31.96 14.40
C GLU A 3 9.39 31.81 13.35
N PRO A 4 9.70 31.28 12.15
CA PRO A 4 8.69 31.05 11.13
C PRO A 4 7.62 30.10 11.67
N PHE A 5 6.36 30.54 11.63
CA PHE A 5 5.23 29.75 12.10
C PHE A 5 5.13 28.44 11.30
N THR A 6 5.35 27.30 11.95
CA THR A 6 5.11 26.00 11.31
C THR A 6 3.61 25.69 11.29
N PRO A 7 3.10 24.89 10.32
CA PRO A 7 1.67 24.55 10.28
C PRO A 7 1.15 23.91 11.57
N ASN A 8 1.99 23.11 12.25
CA ASN A 8 1.65 22.52 13.54
C ASN A 8 1.55 23.57 14.65
N GLN A 9 2.46 24.55 14.66
CA GLN A 9 2.43 25.65 15.63
C GLN A 9 1.17 26.51 15.42
N ILE A 10 0.80 26.78 14.16
CA ILE A 10 -0.42 27.53 13.82
C ILE A 10 -1.66 26.83 14.39
N SER A 11 -1.82 25.51 14.17
CA SER A 11 -2.94 24.76 14.76
C SER A 11 -2.93 24.78 16.30
N LEU A 12 -1.75 24.72 16.92
CA LEU A 12 -1.60 24.75 18.36
C LEU A 12 -1.95 26.12 18.95
N ASP A 13 -1.56 27.20 18.28
CA ASP A 13 -1.86 28.57 18.71
C ASP A 13 -3.35 28.89 18.61
N VAL A 14 -4.05 28.35 17.60
CA VAL A 14 -5.52 28.40 17.54
C VAL A 14 -6.14 27.67 18.73
N LYS A 15 -5.68 26.45 19.03
CA LYS A 15 -6.19 25.65 20.16
C LYS A 15 -5.98 26.36 21.50
N ASN A 16 -4.87 27.08 21.64
CA ASN A 16 -4.51 27.83 22.85
C ASN A 16 -5.14 29.25 22.91
N GLY A 17 -5.96 29.63 21.93
CA GLY A 17 -6.58 30.96 21.87
C GLY A 17 -5.60 32.10 21.57
N LYS A 18 -4.36 31.80 21.16
CA LYS A 18 -3.32 32.79 20.82
C LYS A 18 -3.47 33.36 19.41
N LEU A 19 -4.23 32.68 18.56
CA LEU A 19 -4.44 33.02 17.16
C LEU A 19 -5.89 32.75 16.79
N SER A 20 -6.56 33.67 16.10
CA SER A 20 -7.91 33.39 15.61
C SER A 20 -7.88 32.36 14.48
N LYS A 21 -8.98 31.64 14.28
CA LYS A 21 -9.11 30.69 13.16
C LYS A 21 -8.89 31.40 11.80
N LEU A 22 -9.35 32.65 11.68
CA LEU A 22 -9.23 33.43 10.45
C LEU A 22 -7.77 33.79 10.16
N GLU A 23 -7.04 34.33 11.13
CA GLU A 23 -5.61 34.64 11.00
C GLU A 23 -4.78 33.38 10.72
N ALA A 24 -5.09 32.28 11.42
CA ALA A 24 -4.47 30.99 11.16
C ALA A 24 -4.69 30.53 9.72
N SER A 25 -5.89 30.73 9.17
CA SER A 25 -6.18 30.37 7.79
C SER A 25 -5.34 31.18 6.80
N GLU A 26 -5.19 32.48 6.99
CA GLU A 26 -4.35 33.33 6.12
C GLU A 26 -2.88 32.89 6.13
N LEU A 27 -2.34 32.56 7.31
CA LEU A 27 -0.98 32.04 7.44
C LEU A 27 -0.80 30.70 6.73
N LEU A 28 -1.76 29.78 6.87
CA LEU A 28 -1.71 28.47 6.20
C LEU A 28 -1.82 28.60 4.67
N ILE A 29 -2.65 29.52 4.17
CA ILE A 29 -2.76 29.83 2.73
C ILE A 29 -1.43 30.35 2.22
N SER A 30 -0.84 31.33 2.89
CA SER A 30 0.46 31.90 2.51
C SER A 30 1.57 30.86 2.48
N LEU A 31 1.59 29.92 3.44
CA LEU A 31 2.53 28.82 3.45
C LEU A 31 2.32 27.81 2.32
N ILE A 32 1.08 27.59 1.87
CA ILE A 32 0.80 26.73 0.72
C ILE A 32 1.28 27.38 -0.57
N GLU A 33 0.90 28.64 -0.80
CA GLU A 33 1.22 29.38 -2.02
C GLU A 33 2.71 29.69 -2.15
N GLY A 34 3.40 29.93 -1.04
CA GLY A 34 4.82 30.25 -1.00
C GLY A 34 5.77 29.05 -0.97
N SER A 35 5.25 27.81 -0.89
CA SER A 35 6.08 26.62 -0.69
C SER A 35 6.07 25.67 -1.88
N ASN A 36 7.26 25.45 -2.48
CA ASN A 36 7.47 24.36 -3.44
C ASN A 36 7.61 22.99 -2.75
N GLU A 37 7.77 22.94 -1.42
CA GLU A 37 7.88 21.69 -0.67
C GLU A 37 6.52 21.04 -0.40
N ALA A 38 6.32 19.84 -0.94
CA ALA A 38 5.11 19.05 -0.73
C ALA A 38 4.84 18.72 0.75
N LYS A 39 5.89 18.54 1.57
CA LYS A 39 5.77 18.27 3.01
C LYS A 39 5.10 19.43 3.75
N THR A 40 5.46 20.66 3.38
CA THR A 40 4.90 21.87 3.98
C THR A 40 3.44 22.05 3.57
N ARG A 41 3.13 21.95 2.27
CA ARG A 41 1.75 22.03 1.76
C ARG A 41 0.85 20.97 2.38
N LYS A 42 1.32 19.71 2.47
CA LYS A 42 0.60 18.62 3.15
C LYS A 42 0.27 18.97 4.61
N LYS A 43 1.25 19.45 5.37
CA LYS A 43 1.04 19.84 6.79
C LYS A 43 0.08 21.00 6.92
N CYS A 44 0.05 21.94 5.98
CA CYS A 44 -0.93 23.02 5.98
C CYS A 44 -2.36 22.50 5.77
N LEU A 45 -2.56 21.55 4.86
CA LEU A 45 -3.86 20.92 4.64
C LEU A 45 -4.34 20.14 5.87
N GLU A 46 -3.44 19.43 6.56
CA GLU A 46 -3.74 18.76 7.85
C GLU A 46 -4.06 19.78 8.95
N ALA A 47 -3.41 20.95 8.94
CA ALA A 47 -3.69 22.03 9.88
C ALA A 47 -5.08 22.66 9.63
N PHE A 48 -5.53 22.78 8.37
CA PHE A 48 -6.90 23.21 8.05
C PHE A 48 -7.96 22.28 8.67
N GLU A 49 -7.72 20.97 8.63
CA GLU A 49 -8.61 19.98 9.26
C GLU A 49 -8.72 20.21 10.77
N LYS A 50 -7.60 20.56 11.44
CA LYS A 50 -7.57 20.80 12.90
C LYS A 50 -8.23 22.11 13.34
N ILE A 51 -8.15 23.17 12.53
CA ILE A 51 -8.76 24.47 12.89
C ILE A 51 -10.27 24.49 12.60
N GLU A 52 -10.77 23.57 11.76
CA GLU A 52 -12.18 23.40 11.42
C GLU A 52 -12.85 24.69 10.89
N LEU A 53 -12.09 25.55 10.20
CA LEU A 53 -12.62 26.76 9.58
C LEU A 53 -13.14 26.45 8.17
N LYS A 54 -14.42 26.74 7.93
CA LYS A 54 -15.13 26.38 6.69
C LYS A 54 -15.51 27.61 5.85
N THR A 55 -14.51 28.33 5.35
CA THR A 55 -14.73 29.49 4.45
C THR A 55 -14.59 29.08 2.98
N GLU A 56 -15.21 29.83 2.08
CA GLU A 56 -15.08 29.64 0.63
C GLU A 56 -13.62 29.77 0.17
N LYS A 57 -12.86 30.71 0.76
CA LYS A 57 -11.44 30.91 0.49
C LYS A 57 -10.62 29.67 0.84
N VAL A 58 -10.84 29.08 2.02
CA VAL A 58 -10.15 27.84 2.43
C VAL A 58 -10.54 26.69 1.51
N PHE A 59 -11.82 26.57 1.14
CA PHE A 59 -12.28 25.57 0.18
C PHE A 59 -11.53 25.66 -1.15
N LYS A 60 -11.46 26.85 -1.77
CA LYS A 60 -10.77 27.06 -3.06
C LYS A 60 -9.29 26.70 -3.02
N ILE A 61 -8.60 26.98 -1.91
CA ILE A 61 -7.18 26.61 -1.75
C ILE A 61 -7.01 25.10 -1.68
N ILE A 62 -7.86 24.41 -0.90
CA ILE A 62 -7.82 22.95 -0.81
C ILE A 62 -8.20 22.33 -2.16
N GLU A 63 -9.20 22.88 -2.86
CA GLU A 63 -9.61 22.46 -4.19
C GLU A 63 -8.49 22.60 -5.22
N ASN A 64 -7.79 23.74 -5.26
CA ASN A 64 -6.62 23.92 -6.11
C ASN A 64 -5.51 22.90 -5.80
N CYS A 65 -5.29 22.61 -4.50
CA CYS A 65 -4.36 21.57 -4.09
C CYS A 65 -4.80 20.18 -4.54
N LEU A 66 -6.10 19.89 -4.62
CA LEU A 66 -6.62 18.62 -5.15
C LEU A 66 -6.44 18.54 -6.67
N VAL A 67 -6.72 19.63 -7.38
CA VAL A 67 -6.80 19.65 -8.85
C VAL A 67 -5.41 19.74 -9.50
N SER A 68 -4.52 20.56 -8.94
CA SER A 68 -3.33 21.04 -9.65
C SER A 68 -2.00 20.77 -8.95
N ASP A 69 -2.00 20.31 -7.70
CA ASP A 69 -0.73 20.05 -7.00
C ASP A 69 0.02 18.90 -7.68
N GLU A 70 1.31 19.08 -7.96
CA GLU A 70 2.13 18.04 -8.60
C GLU A 70 2.28 16.80 -7.72
N ASN A 71 2.20 16.94 -6.39
CA ASN A 71 2.43 15.87 -5.44
C ASN A 71 1.14 15.11 -5.09
N PRO A 72 1.07 13.80 -5.37
CA PRO A 72 -0.15 13.02 -5.13
C PRO A 72 -0.52 12.88 -3.64
N LEU A 73 0.43 13.01 -2.71
CA LEU A 73 0.08 13.05 -1.29
C LEU A 73 -0.61 14.34 -0.90
N VAL A 74 -0.22 15.46 -1.49
CA VAL A 74 -0.88 16.75 -1.23
C VAL A 74 -2.30 16.68 -1.77
N ARG A 75 -2.48 16.19 -3.00
CA ARG A 75 -3.81 15.93 -3.58
C ARG A 75 -4.67 14.98 -2.73
N SER A 76 -4.08 13.90 -2.20
CA SER A 76 -4.77 12.94 -1.32
C SER A 76 -5.25 13.60 -0.01
N VAL A 77 -4.41 14.40 0.65
CA VAL A 77 -4.81 15.13 1.86
C VAL A 77 -5.85 16.20 1.54
N ALA A 78 -5.74 16.86 0.38
CA ALA A 78 -6.74 17.83 -0.08
C ALA A 78 -8.12 17.16 -0.30
N ALA A 79 -8.16 16.04 -1.00
CA ALA A 79 -9.38 15.24 -1.18
C ALA A 79 -10.02 14.89 0.16
N LYS A 80 -9.21 14.42 1.11
CA LYS A 80 -9.65 14.07 2.47
C LYS A 80 -10.23 15.28 3.21
N ALA A 81 -9.58 16.44 3.13
CA ALA A 81 -10.03 17.66 3.78
C ALA A 81 -11.36 18.17 3.18
N ILE A 82 -11.53 18.12 1.86
CA ILE A 82 -12.80 18.46 1.18
C ILE A 82 -13.93 17.54 1.67
N ILE A 83 -13.70 16.23 1.60
CA ILE A 83 -14.71 15.22 1.96
C ILE A 83 -15.13 15.39 3.43
N ARG A 84 -14.19 15.61 4.35
CA ARG A 84 -14.53 15.69 5.79
C ARG A 84 -15.17 17.01 6.20
N ASN A 85 -14.76 18.12 5.59
CA ASN A 85 -15.11 19.44 6.11
C ASN A 85 -16.10 20.23 5.25
N PHE A 86 -16.16 19.95 3.95
CA PHE A 86 -16.86 20.80 2.98
C PHE A 86 -17.98 20.10 2.20
N LEU A 87 -18.36 18.88 2.59
CA LEU A 87 -19.57 18.23 2.07
C LEU A 87 -20.82 19.05 2.45
N LYS A 88 -21.32 19.87 1.52
CA LYS A 88 -22.68 20.42 1.58
C LYS A 88 -23.53 19.80 0.47
N ASP A 89 -23.35 20.16 -0.79
CA ASP A 89 -24.06 19.51 -1.91
C ASP A 89 -23.31 19.51 -3.26
N ASP A 90 -22.19 20.24 -3.37
CA ASP A 90 -21.37 20.30 -4.59
C ASP A 90 -20.17 19.35 -4.50
N LEU A 91 -20.10 18.41 -5.45
CA LEU A 91 -19.04 17.40 -5.58
C LEU A 91 -18.26 17.56 -6.90
N SER A 92 -18.43 18.69 -7.58
CA SER A 92 -17.90 18.91 -8.93
C SER A 92 -16.38 18.80 -8.99
N SER A 93 -15.66 19.32 -8.00
CA SER A 93 -14.20 19.16 -7.93
C SER A 93 -13.75 17.75 -7.61
N LEU A 94 -14.49 17.00 -6.79
CA LEU A 94 -14.20 15.59 -6.55
C LEU A 94 -14.46 14.75 -7.81
N LYS A 95 -15.54 15.05 -8.54
CA LYS A 95 -15.85 14.42 -9.84
C LYS A 95 -14.75 14.72 -10.85
N TRP A 96 -14.38 15.99 -11.01
CA TRP A 96 -13.31 16.40 -11.91
C TRP A 96 -11.99 15.72 -11.54
N ALA A 97 -11.64 15.70 -10.25
CA ALA A 97 -10.46 15.02 -9.75
C ALA A 97 -10.51 13.54 -10.12
N ILE A 98 -11.59 12.81 -9.87
CA ILE A 98 -11.67 11.38 -10.24
C ILE A 98 -11.48 11.16 -11.75
N GLN A 99 -12.04 12.04 -12.59
CA GLN A 99 -11.95 11.91 -14.05
C GLN A 99 -10.57 12.24 -14.62
N HIS A 100 -9.77 13.06 -13.93
CA HIS A 100 -8.48 13.55 -14.44
C HIS A 100 -7.29 13.11 -13.57
N GLU A 101 -7.54 12.49 -12.43
CA GLU A 101 -6.52 12.02 -11.52
C GLU A 101 -5.80 10.81 -12.12
N LYS A 102 -4.48 10.90 -12.09
CA LYS A 102 -3.57 9.86 -12.59
C LYS A 102 -2.92 9.09 -11.46
N SER A 103 -3.11 9.52 -10.22
CA SER A 103 -2.49 8.96 -9.03
C SER A 103 -3.42 8.00 -8.28
N PRO A 104 -3.05 6.71 -8.23
CA PRO A 104 -3.72 5.69 -7.44
C PRO A 104 -4.03 6.05 -5.99
N ILE A 105 -3.07 6.66 -5.27
CA ILE A 105 -3.27 6.99 -3.86
C ILE A 105 -4.41 8.00 -3.64
N VAL A 106 -4.63 8.94 -4.56
CA VAL A 106 -5.67 9.97 -4.40
C VAL A 106 -7.03 9.32 -4.57
N LEU A 107 -7.20 8.53 -5.63
CA LEU A 107 -8.44 7.80 -5.91
C LEU A 107 -8.76 6.77 -4.83
N LYS A 108 -7.75 6.05 -4.35
CA LYS A 108 -7.86 5.13 -3.22
C LYS A 108 -8.28 5.86 -1.93
N THR A 109 -7.70 7.02 -1.66
CA THR A 109 -8.08 7.87 -0.51
C THR A 109 -9.53 8.29 -0.61
N ILE A 110 -9.95 8.80 -1.78
CA ILE A 110 -11.34 9.17 -2.06
C ILE A 110 -12.25 7.96 -1.83
N LEU A 111 -11.95 6.81 -2.44
CA LEU A 111 -12.73 5.57 -2.33
C LEU A 111 -12.87 5.11 -0.87
N ASP A 112 -11.76 5.05 -0.11
CA ASP A 112 -11.77 4.59 1.27
C ASP A 112 -12.60 5.52 2.18
N LEU A 113 -12.64 6.81 1.89
CA LEU A 113 -13.47 7.76 2.63
C LEU A 113 -14.97 7.58 2.37
N PHE A 114 -15.35 6.99 1.23
CA PHE A 114 -16.74 6.71 0.88
C PHE A 114 -17.19 5.27 1.20
N LYS A 115 -16.28 4.36 1.57
CA LYS A 115 -16.62 2.95 1.88
C LYS A 115 -17.53 2.77 3.09
N ASP A 116 -17.50 3.71 4.03
CA ASP A 116 -18.28 3.65 5.27
C ASP A 116 -19.50 4.60 5.24
N VAL A 117 -19.78 5.26 4.12
CA VAL A 117 -20.90 6.20 3.96
C VAL A 117 -22.00 5.54 3.13
N ASP A 118 -22.96 4.92 3.82
CA ASP A 118 -24.18 4.41 3.18
C ASP A 118 -25.08 5.60 2.82
N ASN A 119 -24.86 6.18 1.64
CA ASN A 119 -25.73 7.26 1.16
C ASN A 119 -25.87 7.17 -0.35
N GLN A 120 -27.12 7.03 -0.82
CA GLN A 120 -27.46 7.08 -2.25
C GLN A 120 -26.85 8.29 -2.97
N LYS A 121 -26.58 9.38 -2.23
CA LYS A 121 -25.90 10.59 -2.68
C LYS A 121 -24.53 10.37 -3.35
N TYR A 122 -23.77 9.34 -2.95
CA TYR A 122 -22.39 9.11 -3.46
C TYR A 122 -22.26 7.94 -4.43
N LYS A 123 -23.38 7.26 -4.75
CA LYS A 123 -23.42 6.11 -5.66
C LYS A 123 -22.87 6.45 -7.06
N PHE A 124 -23.05 7.69 -7.51
CA PHE A 124 -22.47 8.20 -8.75
C PHE A 124 -20.93 8.25 -8.71
N LEU A 125 -20.33 8.76 -7.63
CA LEU A 125 -18.87 8.82 -7.46
C LEU A 125 -18.25 7.42 -7.41
N ILE A 126 -18.92 6.47 -6.73
CA ILE A 126 -18.49 5.07 -6.70
C ILE A 126 -18.44 4.48 -8.12
N LYS A 127 -19.46 4.77 -8.95
CA LYS A 127 -19.49 4.34 -10.35
C LYS A 127 -18.36 4.99 -11.17
N GLU A 128 -18.09 6.27 -10.98
CA GLU A 128 -16.98 6.95 -11.68
C GLU A 128 -15.63 6.35 -11.28
N ILE A 129 -15.42 6.00 -10.01
CA ILE A 129 -14.19 5.34 -9.56
C ILE A 129 -14.10 3.91 -10.12
N GLN A 130 -15.20 3.16 -10.15
CA GLN A 130 -15.23 1.83 -10.77
C GLN A 130 -14.89 1.89 -12.26
N LYS A 131 -15.51 2.84 -12.98
CA LYS A 131 -15.20 3.11 -14.38
C LYS A 131 -13.73 3.50 -14.56
N TRP A 132 -13.19 4.35 -13.69
CA TRP A 132 -11.78 4.68 -13.72
C TRP A 132 -10.90 3.45 -13.46
N ILE A 133 -11.25 2.58 -12.51
CA ILE A 133 -10.49 1.34 -12.25
C ILE A 133 -10.54 0.43 -13.49
N GLU A 134 -11.68 0.31 -14.16
CA GLU A 134 -11.82 -0.45 -15.40
C GLU A 134 -10.99 0.15 -16.55
N GLU A 135 -11.03 1.47 -16.72
CA GLU A 135 -10.22 2.19 -17.70
C GLU A 135 -8.72 2.06 -17.38
N PHE A 136 -8.33 2.24 -16.12
CA PHE A 136 -6.97 2.05 -15.65
C PHE A 136 -6.49 0.61 -15.86
N ALA A 137 -7.33 -0.37 -15.50
CA ALA A 137 -7.07 -1.79 -15.74
C ALA A 137 -6.88 -2.08 -17.22
N SER A 138 -7.73 -1.52 -18.09
CA SER A 138 -7.62 -1.61 -19.55
C SER A 138 -6.31 -0.99 -20.05
N ILE A 139 -5.95 0.21 -19.57
CA ILE A 139 -4.74 0.94 -19.96
C ILE A 139 -3.47 0.15 -19.61
N ILE A 140 -3.42 -0.46 -18.44
CA ILE A 140 -2.27 -1.28 -18.00
C ILE A 140 -2.46 -2.76 -18.37
N GLY A 141 -3.54 -3.10 -19.08
CA GLY A 141 -3.89 -4.43 -19.56
C GLY A 141 -4.17 -5.49 -18.49
N VAL A 142 -4.51 -5.13 -17.26
CA VAL A 142 -4.84 -6.10 -16.18
C VAL A 142 -6.34 -6.17 -15.95
N VAL A 143 -6.79 -7.11 -15.12
CA VAL A 143 -8.19 -7.16 -14.67
C VAL A 143 -8.44 -6.11 -13.56
N PRO A 144 -9.67 -5.58 -13.40
CA PRO A 144 -9.97 -4.54 -12.40
C PRO A 144 -9.54 -4.84 -10.96
N ASN A 145 -9.58 -6.11 -10.56
CA ASN A 145 -9.12 -6.54 -9.23
C ASN A 145 -7.60 -6.40 -9.04
N GLU A 146 -6.83 -6.69 -10.08
CA GLU A 146 -5.36 -6.58 -10.07
C GLU A 146 -4.92 -5.12 -10.13
N ALA A 147 -5.58 -4.31 -10.97
CA ALA A 147 -5.44 -2.86 -10.96
C ALA A 147 -5.63 -2.31 -9.55
N LYS A 148 -6.73 -2.67 -8.88
CA LYS A 148 -7.02 -2.25 -7.51
C LYS A 148 -5.95 -2.69 -6.51
N PHE A 149 -5.40 -3.89 -6.63
CA PHE A 149 -4.30 -4.36 -5.79
C PHE A 149 -3.03 -3.50 -5.98
N ILE A 150 -2.69 -3.16 -7.23
CA ILE A 150 -1.58 -2.24 -7.54
C ILE A 150 -1.82 -0.88 -6.89
N LEU A 151 -3.04 -0.35 -6.95
CA LEU A 151 -3.38 0.91 -6.26
C LEU A 151 -3.21 0.79 -4.73
N ASP A 152 -3.66 -0.33 -4.16
CA ASP A 152 -3.56 -0.60 -2.72
C ASP A 152 -2.08 -0.69 -2.27
N LEU A 153 -1.21 -1.31 -3.07
CA LEU A 153 0.23 -1.33 -2.84
C LEU A 153 0.87 0.06 -2.92
N GLU A 154 0.59 0.83 -3.97
CA GLU A 154 1.13 2.19 -4.11
C GLU A 154 0.69 3.11 -2.95
N ALA A 155 -0.56 2.98 -2.52
CA ALA A 155 -1.08 3.72 -1.38
C ALA A 155 -0.39 3.31 -0.05
N LEU A 156 -0.08 2.02 0.12
CA LEU A 156 0.66 1.51 1.27
C LEU A 156 2.06 2.13 1.33
N PHE A 157 2.81 2.09 0.22
CA PHE A 157 4.16 2.66 0.12
C PHE A 157 4.19 4.15 0.42
N ALA A 158 3.20 4.89 -0.05
CA ALA A 158 3.14 6.33 0.15
C ALA A 158 2.72 6.72 1.59
N LYS A 159 2.08 5.80 2.35
CA LYS A 159 1.68 6.00 3.74
C LYS A 159 2.78 5.63 4.74
N ASP A 160 3.64 4.66 4.42
CA ASP A 160 4.61 4.05 5.35
C ASP A 160 6.08 4.26 4.91
N ARG A 161 6.40 5.49 4.50
CA ARG A 161 7.69 5.92 3.89
C ARG A 161 8.94 5.68 4.74
N GLU A 162 8.82 5.26 6.00
CA GLU A 162 9.94 5.17 6.94
C GLU A 162 10.28 3.71 7.33
N ASN A 163 9.52 2.71 6.88
CA ASN A 163 9.64 1.33 7.37
C ASN A 163 10.26 0.31 6.39
N TYR A 164 10.72 0.76 5.23
CA TYR A 164 11.33 -0.13 4.21
C TYR A 164 12.85 0.04 4.20
N GLU A 165 13.52 -0.70 5.10
CA GLU A 165 14.97 -0.76 5.17
C GLU A 165 15.54 -1.70 4.09
N ILE A 166 16.49 -1.21 3.32
CA ILE A 166 17.28 -1.98 2.36
C ILE A 166 18.64 -2.36 2.95
N ASN A 167 19.18 -3.51 2.58
CA ASN A 167 20.46 -3.94 3.12
C ASN A 167 21.63 -3.04 2.65
N GLY A 168 22.75 -3.09 3.37
CA GLY A 168 23.90 -2.22 3.12
C GLY A 168 24.57 -2.39 1.75
N ALA A 169 24.52 -3.58 1.15
CA ALA A 169 25.07 -3.81 -0.19
C ALA A 169 24.19 -3.16 -1.26
N THR A 170 22.86 -3.31 -1.15
CA THR A 170 21.87 -2.65 -2.01
C THR A 170 21.95 -1.13 -1.88
N TYR A 171 22.15 -0.60 -0.67
CA TYR A 171 22.33 0.84 -0.44
C TYR A 171 23.60 1.39 -1.10
N LYS A 172 24.73 0.72 -0.93
CA LYS A 172 26.01 1.12 -1.53
C LYS A 172 25.96 1.11 -3.06
N TYR A 173 25.30 0.10 -3.62
CA TYR A 173 25.08 0.00 -5.06
C TYR A 173 24.17 1.13 -5.59
N TYR A 174 23.10 1.46 -4.87
CA TYR A 174 22.23 2.59 -5.19
C TYR A 174 22.97 3.94 -5.13
N GLN A 175 23.87 4.14 -4.15
CA GLN A 175 24.72 5.34 -4.07
C GLN A 175 25.61 5.50 -5.31
N ILE A 176 26.16 4.41 -5.84
CA ILE A 176 26.98 4.44 -7.07
C ILE A 176 26.14 4.82 -8.30
N LEU A 177 24.94 4.26 -8.42
CA LEU A 177 24.02 4.55 -9.53
C LEU A 177 23.52 6.00 -9.54
N THR A 178 23.17 6.56 -8.39
CA THR A 178 22.74 7.97 -8.27
C THR A 178 23.85 8.97 -8.59
N ALA A 179 25.11 8.59 -8.38
CA ALA A 179 26.28 9.38 -8.78
C ALA A 179 26.47 9.41 -10.31
N THR A 180 25.95 8.41 -11.03
CA THR A 180 25.91 8.42 -12.50
C THR A 180 24.69 9.25 -12.96
N LYS A 181 24.91 10.53 -13.32
CA LYS A 181 23.89 11.55 -13.66
C LYS A 181 22.88 11.21 -14.79
N ASN A 182 22.83 9.97 -15.29
CA ASN A 182 22.11 9.56 -16.50
C ASN A 182 20.73 8.90 -16.26
N SER A 183 20.24 8.79 -15.02
CA SER A 183 18.86 8.33 -14.80
C SER A 183 18.26 8.95 -13.54
N LYS A 184 17.05 9.51 -13.64
CA LYS A 184 16.27 9.92 -12.46
C LYS A 184 15.89 8.63 -11.70
N PRO A 185 16.34 8.43 -10.46
CA PRO A 185 16.03 7.21 -9.74
C PRO A 185 14.55 7.22 -9.35
N TRP A 186 13.84 6.22 -9.84
CA TRP A 186 12.48 5.83 -9.50
C TRP A 186 12.24 5.45 -8.02
N LEU A 187 13.31 5.31 -7.22
CA LEU A 187 13.30 5.16 -5.75
C LEU A 187 14.06 6.33 -5.16
N GLU A 188 13.60 6.93 -4.07
CA GLU A 188 14.40 7.86 -3.26
C GLU A 188 14.82 7.10 -2.00
N ILE A 189 16.13 6.98 -1.75
CA ILE A 189 16.67 6.25 -0.60
C ILE A 189 17.55 7.17 0.23
N LYS A 190 17.29 7.25 1.54
CA LYS A 190 18.10 7.96 2.54
C LYS A 190 18.42 7.04 3.70
N ASP A 191 19.68 7.02 4.13
CA ASP A 191 20.14 6.23 5.28
C ASP A 191 19.65 4.78 5.28
N LYS A 192 19.74 4.10 4.12
CA LYS A 192 19.24 2.73 3.89
C LYS A 192 17.71 2.56 3.91
N HIS A 193 16.93 3.63 3.96
CA HIS A 193 15.47 3.57 3.95
C HIS A 193 14.92 4.11 2.63
N ILE A 194 13.92 3.44 2.05
CA ILE A 194 13.19 3.93 0.89
C ILE A 194 12.24 5.04 1.36
N VAL A 195 12.61 6.29 1.10
CA VAL A 195 11.86 7.49 1.51
C VAL A 195 10.92 8.04 0.44
N GLY A 196 11.00 7.50 -0.78
CA GLY A 196 10.14 7.88 -1.90
C GLY A 196 10.11 6.84 -3.01
N LEU A 197 8.99 6.78 -3.73
CA LEU A 197 8.79 5.95 -4.90
C LEU A 197 8.19 6.85 -6.00
N SER A 198 8.81 6.87 -7.17
CA SER A 198 8.39 7.65 -8.33
C SER A 198 7.99 6.71 -9.47
N LEU A 199 7.03 5.82 -9.21
CA LEU A 199 6.34 5.08 -10.25
C LEU A 199 5.32 6.02 -10.89
N ASN A 200 5.51 6.34 -12.17
CA ASN A 200 4.47 7.01 -12.94
C ASN A 200 3.80 6.01 -13.91
N PHE A 201 2.55 6.36 -14.26
CA PHE A 201 1.61 5.71 -15.17
C PHE A 201 2.20 5.06 -16.45
N TYR A 202 3.31 5.59 -16.98
CA TYR A 202 3.92 5.13 -18.23
C TYR A 202 4.72 3.83 -18.08
N ASN A 203 5.19 3.49 -16.88
CA ASN A 203 6.13 2.39 -16.68
C ASN A 203 5.43 1.02 -16.57
N TRP A 204 4.21 0.96 -16.06
CA TRP A 204 3.40 -0.27 -16.03
C TRP A 204 2.95 -0.71 -17.43
N LYS A 205 2.58 0.25 -18.28
CA LYS A 205 2.21 0.00 -19.68
C LYS A 205 3.40 -0.54 -20.49
N PHE A 206 4.59 0.03 -20.32
CA PHE A 206 5.80 -0.40 -21.00
C PHE A 206 6.22 -1.85 -20.63
N ILE A 207 6.08 -2.24 -19.36
CA ILE A 207 6.39 -3.59 -18.86
C ILE A 207 5.54 -4.66 -19.54
N LYS A 208 4.28 -4.33 -19.87
CA LYS A 208 3.32 -5.29 -20.40
C LYS A 208 3.25 -5.31 -21.92
N GLU A 209 3.48 -4.18 -22.59
CA GLU A 209 3.53 -4.11 -24.06
C GLU A 209 4.81 -4.77 -24.63
N ASN A 210 5.77 -5.12 -23.78
CA ASN A 210 7.07 -5.66 -24.16
C ASN A 210 7.48 -6.87 -23.28
N PRO A 211 6.73 -7.99 -23.30
CA PRO A 211 6.99 -9.15 -22.43
C PRO A 211 8.33 -9.83 -22.71
N GLU A 212 8.81 -9.84 -23.96
CA GLU A 212 10.19 -10.26 -24.31
C GLU A 212 11.28 -9.33 -23.74
N TYR A 213 10.94 -8.09 -23.38
CA TYR A 213 11.81 -7.18 -22.64
C TYR A 213 11.57 -7.25 -21.13
N VAL A 214 10.69 -8.11 -20.60
CA VAL A 214 10.58 -8.35 -19.16
C VAL A 214 11.89 -8.88 -18.61
N ASP A 215 12.62 -9.69 -19.37
CA ASP A 215 14.00 -10.10 -19.04
C ASP A 215 14.98 -8.90 -19.06
N TYR A 216 14.70 -7.88 -19.88
CA TYR A 216 15.42 -6.60 -19.92
C TYR A 216 14.98 -5.59 -18.83
N LEU A 217 13.74 -5.68 -18.34
CA LEU A 217 13.19 -4.92 -17.22
C LEU A 217 13.61 -5.54 -15.87
N LEU A 218 13.77 -6.86 -15.83
CA LEU A 218 14.52 -7.57 -14.79
C LEU A 218 16.00 -7.15 -14.78
N ARG A 219 16.53 -6.67 -15.92
CA ARG A 219 17.83 -5.98 -16.05
C ARG A 219 17.78 -4.46 -15.86
N LEU A 220 16.60 -3.83 -15.75
CA LEU A 220 16.48 -2.56 -15.03
C LEU A 220 16.62 -2.92 -13.55
N ILE A 221 17.87 -3.23 -13.19
CA ILE A 221 18.52 -3.37 -11.90
C ILE A 221 17.68 -2.86 -10.74
N TYR A 222 17.13 -1.68 -10.88
CA TYR A 222 16.10 -1.02 -10.10
C TYR A 222 14.88 -1.89 -9.70
N VAL A 223 13.99 -2.31 -10.60
CA VAL A 223 12.76 -3.07 -10.25
C VAL A 223 13.09 -4.40 -9.57
N ASN A 224 14.09 -5.08 -10.09
CA ASN A 224 14.57 -6.31 -9.50
C ASN A 224 15.21 -6.06 -8.13
N LEU A 225 16.00 -4.98 -7.93
CA LEU A 225 16.52 -4.58 -6.62
C LEU A 225 15.43 -4.20 -5.63
N PHE A 226 14.36 -3.53 -6.08
CA PHE A 226 13.24 -3.19 -5.22
C PHE A 226 12.50 -4.44 -4.76
N LEU A 227 12.06 -5.28 -5.69
CA LEU A 227 11.33 -6.51 -5.39
C LEU A 227 12.21 -7.52 -4.63
N SER A 228 13.51 -7.59 -4.95
CA SER A 228 14.48 -8.42 -4.21
C SER A 228 14.95 -7.80 -2.89
N SER A 229 14.71 -6.50 -2.65
CA SER A 229 15.03 -5.87 -1.36
C SER A 229 13.98 -6.14 -0.30
N PHE A 230 12.75 -6.49 -0.69
CA PHE A 230 11.70 -6.84 0.26
C PHE A 230 11.97 -8.21 0.86
N LYS A 231 12.70 -8.21 1.98
CA LYS A 231 12.81 -9.38 2.85
C LYS A 231 11.61 -9.54 3.75
N LYS A 232 10.83 -8.47 3.97
CA LYS A 232 9.75 -8.40 4.95
C LYS A 232 8.58 -7.61 4.39
N LEU A 233 7.39 -8.19 4.39
CA LEU A 233 6.14 -7.57 3.96
C LEU A 233 5.08 -7.78 5.03
N ASN A 234 4.62 -6.69 5.64
CA ASN A 234 3.58 -6.69 6.66
C ASN A 234 2.31 -6.05 6.12
N LEU A 235 1.27 -6.87 5.99
CA LEU A 235 -0.05 -6.52 5.47
C LEU A 235 -1.14 -6.86 6.50
N ILE A 236 -0.82 -6.85 7.79
CA ILE A 236 -1.78 -7.12 8.86
C ILE A 236 -2.96 -6.15 8.85
N GLN A 237 -4.18 -6.67 9.01
CA GLN A 237 -5.40 -5.86 9.24
C GLN A 237 -5.79 -4.90 8.10
N ASN A 238 -5.65 -5.32 6.84
CA ASN A 238 -5.94 -4.52 5.64
C ASN A 238 -7.25 -4.88 4.91
N LYS A 239 -8.10 -5.73 5.50
CA LYS A 239 -9.35 -6.23 4.89
C LYS A 239 -9.18 -6.93 3.52
N ILE A 240 -7.96 -7.39 3.19
CA ILE A 240 -7.61 -8.08 1.93
C ILE A 240 -8.48 -9.33 1.77
N ARG A 241 -9.04 -9.57 0.58
CA ARG A 241 -9.89 -10.74 0.30
C ARG A 241 -9.23 -11.80 -0.56
N GLU A 242 -8.25 -11.40 -1.36
CA GLU A 242 -7.57 -12.23 -2.35
C GLU A 242 -6.10 -11.80 -2.39
N VAL A 243 -5.21 -12.78 -2.47
CA VAL A 243 -3.79 -12.56 -2.72
C VAL A 243 -3.57 -12.82 -4.20
N PRO A 244 -3.07 -11.85 -4.98
CA PRO A 244 -2.94 -12.02 -6.42
C PRO A 244 -1.77 -12.92 -6.79
N GLU A 245 -1.85 -13.52 -7.98
CA GLU A 245 -0.79 -14.39 -8.50
C GLU A 245 0.58 -13.68 -8.66
N SER A 246 0.54 -12.35 -8.79
CA SER A 246 1.73 -11.50 -8.90
C SER A 246 2.60 -11.47 -7.63
N ILE A 247 2.12 -12.00 -6.49
CA ILE A 247 2.93 -12.18 -5.28
C ILE A 247 4.21 -12.99 -5.58
N SER A 248 4.17 -13.89 -6.56
CA SER A 248 5.33 -14.66 -7.06
C SER A 248 6.52 -13.80 -7.48
N SER A 249 6.34 -12.51 -7.77
CA SER A 249 7.44 -11.62 -8.13
C SER A 249 8.36 -11.27 -6.95
N LEU A 250 7.95 -11.56 -5.71
CA LEU A 250 8.68 -11.21 -4.48
C LEU A 250 9.64 -12.33 -4.03
N ASN A 251 10.45 -12.85 -4.95
CA ASN A 251 11.27 -14.06 -4.73
C ASN A 251 12.28 -13.97 -3.56
N SER A 252 12.63 -12.77 -3.11
CA SER A 252 13.55 -12.55 -1.97
C SER A 252 12.84 -12.32 -0.63
N LEU A 253 11.52 -12.44 -0.60
CA LEU A 253 10.73 -12.26 0.60
C LEU A 253 11.03 -13.37 1.61
N GLU A 254 11.50 -12.99 2.79
CA GLU A 254 11.81 -13.90 3.91
C GLU A 254 10.67 -13.93 4.95
N TRP A 255 9.86 -12.86 5.05
CA TRP A 255 8.72 -12.77 5.95
C TRP A 255 7.51 -12.11 5.30
N LEU A 256 6.37 -12.78 5.37
CA LEU A 256 5.08 -12.29 4.90
C LEU A 256 4.04 -12.41 6.01
N ASP A 257 3.49 -11.28 6.46
CA ASP A 257 2.36 -11.25 7.39
C ASP A 257 1.11 -10.72 6.69
N LEU A 258 0.15 -11.62 6.46
CA LEU A 258 -1.17 -11.37 5.89
C LEU A 258 -2.28 -11.58 6.93
N SER A 259 -1.95 -11.56 8.22
CA SER A 259 -2.90 -11.89 9.27
C SER A 259 -4.00 -10.83 9.47
N ARG A 260 -5.12 -11.24 10.08
CA ARG A 260 -6.27 -10.37 10.35
C ARG A 260 -6.90 -9.73 9.10
N ASN A 261 -6.92 -10.45 7.99
CA ASN A 261 -7.57 -10.02 6.75
C ASN A 261 -8.88 -10.81 6.52
N ASN A 262 -9.43 -10.76 5.30
CA ASN A 262 -10.60 -11.49 4.85
C ASN A 262 -10.26 -12.50 3.74
N ILE A 263 -9.01 -12.99 3.69
CA ILE A 263 -8.51 -13.84 2.60
C ILE A 263 -9.30 -15.15 2.57
N LEU A 264 -9.77 -15.52 1.38
CA LEU A 264 -10.55 -16.74 1.18
C LEU A 264 -9.69 -17.92 0.69
N GLU A 265 -8.67 -17.62 -0.11
CA GLU A 265 -7.83 -18.60 -0.80
C GLU A 265 -6.39 -18.11 -0.85
N ILE A 266 -5.44 -19.04 -0.85
CA ILE A 266 -4.02 -18.77 -1.05
C ILE A 266 -3.73 -19.17 -2.51
N PRO A 267 -3.16 -18.28 -3.34
CA PRO A 267 -2.89 -18.60 -4.74
C PRO A 267 -1.76 -19.62 -4.86
N GLU A 268 -1.74 -20.39 -5.96
CA GLU A 268 -0.70 -21.40 -6.20
C GLU A 268 0.69 -20.75 -6.41
N SER A 269 0.74 -19.50 -6.89
CA SER A 269 1.99 -18.72 -6.95
C SER A 269 2.68 -18.49 -5.60
N ILE A 270 2.03 -18.75 -4.46
CA ILE A 270 2.67 -18.62 -3.16
C ILE A 270 3.94 -19.48 -3.08
N GLY A 271 3.96 -20.64 -3.75
CA GLY A 271 5.10 -21.55 -3.77
C GLY A 271 6.34 -20.99 -4.48
N SER A 272 6.21 -19.90 -5.25
CA SER A 272 7.34 -19.24 -5.91
C SER A 272 8.19 -18.41 -4.96
N LEU A 273 7.71 -18.13 -3.74
CA LEU A 273 8.43 -17.35 -2.71
C LEU A 273 9.55 -18.17 -2.04
N ILE A 274 10.48 -18.71 -2.82
CA ILE A 274 11.49 -19.69 -2.36
C ILE A 274 12.39 -19.22 -1.22
N SER A 275 12.49 -17.90 -0.99
CA SER A 275 13.26 -17.31 0.13
C SER A 275 12.47 -17.20 1.44
N LEU A 276 11.17 -17.55 1.43
CA LEU A 276 10.25 -17.29 2.54
C LEU A 276 10.56 -18.18 3.73
N LYS A 277 10.84 -17.56 4.88
CA LYS A 277 11.11 -18.21 6.17
C LYS A 277 9.93 -18.15 7.11
N LYS A 278 9.10 -17.12 7.00
CA LYS A 278 7.96 -16.90 7.91
C LYS A 278 6.74 -16.45 7.14
N LEU A 279 5.65 -17.19 7.27
CA LEU A 279 4.36 -16.88 6.65
C LEU A 279 3.26 -16.88 7.72
N ASN A 280 2.64 -15.72 7.93
CA ASN A 280 1.52 -15.57 8.86
C ASN A 280 0.24 -15.24 8.08
N LEU A 281 -0.69 -16.18 8.03
CA LEU A 281 -1.99 -16.09 7.40
C LEU A 281 -3.12 -16.22 8.43
N SER A 282 -2.81 -16.09 9.73
CA SER A 282 -3.76 -16.29 10.81
C SER A 282 -4.92 -15.27 10.80
N ARG A 283 -6.07 -15.66 11.35
CA ARG A 283 -7.29 -14.82 11.44
C ARG A 283 -7.76 -14.33 10.05
N ASN A 284 -7.89 -15.26 9.10
CA ASN A 284 -8.47 -15.05 7.79
C ASN A 284 -9.73 -15.95 7.62
N LYS A 285 -10.15 -16.19 6.39
CA LYS A 285 -11.29 -17.06 6.04
C LYS A 285 -10.86 -18.18 5.07
N ILE A 286 -9.57 -18.54 5.10
CA ILE A 286 -8.94 -19.49 4.18
C ILE A 286 -9.57 -20.87 4.34
N ARG A 287 -9.91 -21.52 3.23
CA ARG A 287 -10.57 -22.84 3.22
C ARG A 287 -9.63 -24.00 2.92
N GLU A 288 -8.59 -23.74 2.15
CA GLU A 288 -7.66 -24.74 1.63
C GLU A 288 -6.24 -24.16 1.61
N ILE A 289 -5.25 -25.06 1.70
CA ILE A 289 -3.84 -24.73 1.54
C ILE A 289 -3.41 -25.34 0.20
N PRO A 290 -2.83 -24.57 -0.74
CA PRO A 290 -2.42 -25.08 -2.04
C PRO A 290 -1.25 -26.06 -1.92
N GLU A 291 -1.12 -26.99 -2.87
CA GLU A 291 -0.03 -27.97 -2.87
C GLU A 291 1.34 -27.30 -3.13
N SER A 292 1.36 -26.15 -3.82
CA SER A 292 2.56 -25.33 -3.99
C SER A 292 3.18 -24.83 -2.69
N ILE A 293 2.47 -24.89 -1.54
CA ILE A 293 3.06 -24.53 -0.25
C ILE A 293 4.32 -25.34 0.02
N GLY A 294 4.37 -26.61 -0.40
CA GLY A 294 5.53 -27.48 -0.20
C GLY A 294 6.79 -27.06 -0.96
N SER A 295 6.69 -26.10 -1.88
CA SER A 295 7.86 -25.55 -2.59
C SER A 295 8.68 -24.57 -1.74
N LEU A 296 8.14 -24.11 -0.60
CA LEU A 296 8.78 -23.15 0.29
C LEU A 296 9.84 -23.80 1.19
N SER A 297 10.89 -24.36 0.58
CA SER A 297 11.92 -25.17 1.27
C SER A 297 12.62 -24.47 2.44
N LEU A 298 12.67 -23.13 2.46
CA LEU A 298 13.26 -22.33 3.53
C LEU A 298 12.25 -21.90 4.62
N LEU A 299 10.97 -22.30 4.52
CA LEU A 299 9.94 -21.88 5.45
C LEU A 299 10.15 -22.52 6.83
N GLU A 300 10.45 -21.68 7.81
CA GLU A 300 10.66 -22.06 9.22
C GLU A 300 9.36 -22.02 10.02
N ARG A 301 8.50 -21.03 9.75
CA ARG A 301 7.27 -20.80 10.52
C ARG A 301 6.07 -20.52 9.63
N LEU A 302 5.02 -21.31 9.83
CA LEU A 302 3.73 -21.17 9.15
C LEU A 302 2.60 -21.04 10.17
N ASP A 303 1.96 -19.87 10.22
CA ASP A 303 0.81 -19.62 11.09
C ASP A 303 -0.48 -19.46 10.27
N LEU A 304 -1.37 -20.43 10.39
CA LEU A 304 -2.66 -20.53 9.71
C LEU A 304 -3.83 -20.55 10.71
N ARG A 305 -3.59 -20.22 11.98
CA ARG A 305 -4.62 -20.30 13.04
C ARG A 305 -5.84 -19.46 12.72
N ARG A 306 -7.01 -19.88 13.24
CA ARG A 306 -8.28 -19.13 13.12
C ARG A 306 -8.65 -18.88 11.66
N ASN A 307 -8.64 -19.94 10.86
CA ASN A 307 -9.13 -19.96 9.48
C ASN A 307 -10.30 -20.95 9.36
N LYS A 308 -10.61 -21.40 8.14
CA LYS A 308 -11.66 -22.40 7.85
C LYS A 308 -11.09 -23.62 7.11
N ILE A 309 -9.80 -23.90 7.31
CA ILE A 309 -9.06 -24.95 6.60
C ILE A 309 -9.64 -26.32 6.96
N ARG A 310 -9.89 -27.17 5.95
CA ARG A 310 -10.48 -28.50 6.15
C ARG A 310 -9.49 -29.65 6.04
N LYS A 311 -8.39 -29.46 5.30
CA LYS A 311 -7.38 -30.47 5.03
C LYS A 311 -6.00 -29.84 4.99
N ILE A 312 -4.99 -30.64 5.29
CA ILE A 312 -3.59 -30.28 5.15
C ILE A 312 -3.08 -31.00 3.88
N PRO A 313 -2.45 -30.30 2.92
CA PRO A 313 -1.93 -30.91 1.70
C PRO A 313 -0.76 -31.84 2.02
N GLU A 314 -0.56 -32.89 1.20
CA GLU A 314 0.54 -33.83 1.44
C GLU A 314 1.91 -33.18 1.27
N SER A 315 2.01 -32.20 0.37
CA SER A 315 3.21 -31.40 0.12
C SER A 315 3.73 -30.65 1.35
N ILE A 316 2.95 -30.49 2.42
CA ILE A 316 3.42 -29.80 3.63
C ILE A 316 4.67 -30.47 4.23
N LYS A 317 4.82 -31.78 4.04
CA LYS A 317 6.00 -32.54 4.48
C LYS A 317 7.29 -32.18 3.72
N ASN A 318 7.17 -31.48 2.58
CA ASN A 318 8.30 -31.03 1.78
C ASN A 318 8.93 -29.74 2.32
N LEU A 319 8.30 -29.09 3.31
CA LEU A 319 8.85 -27.93 4.01
C LEU A 319 10.00 -28.35 4.93
N SER A 320 11.16 -28.62 4.34
CA SER A 320 12.32 -29.22 5.02
C SER A 320 12.91 -28.38 6.16
N SER A 321 12.69 -27.07 6.15
CA SER A 321 13.15 -26.15 7.21
C SER A 321 12.10 -25.84 8.27
N LEU A 322 10.89 -26.41 8.18
CA LEU A 322 9.78 -26.04 9.05
C LEU A 322 10.01 -26.51 10.49
N ILE A 323 9.93 -25.58 11.42
CA ILE A 323 10.03 -25.85 12.87
C ILE A 323 8.73 -25.52 13.60
N GLU A 324 7.93 -24.59 13.06
CA GLU A 324 6.67 -24.16 13.67
C GLU A 324 5.52 -24.21 12.65
N LEU A 325 4.51 -25.03 12.94
CA LEU A 325 3.25 -25.06 12.21
C LEU A 325 2.09 -24.85 13.19
N ARG A 326 1.36 -23.75 13.02
CA ARG A 326 0.17 -23.47 13.82
C ARG A 326 -1.09 -23.48 12.96
N ILE A 327 -1.97 -24.43 13.23
CA ILE A 327 -3.22 -24.63 12.50
C ILE A 327 -4.46 -24.70 13.42
N ASP A 328 -4.33 -24.34 14.71
CA ASP A 328 -5.45 -24.33 15.66
C ASP A 328 -6.62 -23.48 15.20
N ASN A 329 -7.82 -23.83 15.68
CA ASN A 329 -9.06 -23.13 15.38
C ASN A 329 -9.37 -23.10 13.87
N ASN A 330 -9.09 -24.21 13.19
CA ASN A 330 -9.54 -24.48 11.83
C ASN A 330 -10.71 -25.49 11.82
N LYS A 331 -11.00 -26.09 10.66
CA LYS A 331 -12.04 -27.10 10.46
C LYS A 331 -11.45 -28.44 9.98
N ILE A 332 -10.20 -28.72 10.36
CA ILE A 332 -9.48 -29.92 9.96
C ILE A 332 -10.03 -31.09 10.78
N GLN A 333 -10.58 -32.09 10.12
CA GLN A 333 -11.22 -33.22 10.79
C GLN A 333 -10.26 -34.38 11.07
N THR A 334 -9.32 -34.61 10.15
CA THR A 334 -8.36 -35.71 10.24
C THR A 334 -6.99 -35.25 9.75
N ILE A 335 -5.96 -35.81 10.39
CA ILE A 335 -4.57 -35.69 9.94
C ILE A 335 -4.23 -37.03 9.25
N PRO A 336 -3.82 -37.02 7.98
CA PRO A 336 -3.35 -38.23 7.29
C PRO A 336 -2.20 -38.90 8.04
N ASP A 337 -2.20 -40.23 8.08
CA ASP A 337 -1.10 -41.00 8.71
C ASP A 337 0.26 -40.67 8.10
N SER A 338 0.29 -40.38 6.79
CA SER A 338 1.48 -39.96 6.04
C SER A 338 2.13 -38.68 6.59
N LEU A 339 1.38 -37.83 7.30
CA LEU A 339 1.88 -36.58 7.87
C LEU A 339 2.25 -36.69 9.35
N LYS A 340 1.82 -37.72 10.08
CA LYS A 340 2.02 -37.82 11.53
C LYS A 340 3.49 -37.73 11.94
N SER A 341 4.37 -38.49 11.27
CA SER A 341 5.80 -38.47 11.58
C SER A 341 6.42 -37.10 11.35
N PHE A 342 6.01 -36.41 10.28
CA PHE A 342 6.49 -35.07 9.98
C PHE A 342 6.01 -34.06 11.02
N LEU A 343 4.71 -34.06 11.34
CA LEU A 343 4.14 -33.11 12.31
C LEU A 343 4.73 -33.29 13.72
N ASN A 344 5.01 -34.53 14.12
CA ASN A 344 5.68 -34.83 15.38
C ASN A 344 7.15 -34.40 15.43
N SER A 345 7.79 -34.17 14.27
CA SER A 345 9.18 -33.70 14.20
C SER A 345 9.32 -32.17 14.39
N LEU A 346 8.21 -31.43 14.32
CA LEU A 346 8.21 -29.97 14.48
C LEU A 346 8.42 -29.60 15.95
N GLU A 347 9.26 -28.59 16.20
CA GLU A 347 9.47 -28.04 17.55
C GLU A 347 8.17 -27.50 18.16
N HIS A 348 7.33 -26.89 17.31
CA HIS A 348 6.08 -26.26 17.70
C HIS A 348 4.97 -26.61 16.72
N PHE A 349 4.13 -27.59 17.08
CA PHE A 349 2.93 -27.94 16.34
C PHE A 349 1.68 -27.68 17.18
N SER A 350 0.66 -27.05 16.58
CA SER A 350 -0.62 -26.77 17.25
C SER A 350 -1.81 -26.98 16.30
N TYR A 351 -2.78 -27.81 16.69
CA TYR A 351 -3.84 -28.38 15.86
C TYR A 351 -5.26 -28.11 16.36
#